data_AF-A0A3A8EWZ8-F1
#
_entry.id   AF-A0A3A8EWZ8-F1
#
_cell.length_a   1.000
_cell.length_b   1.000
_cell.length_c   1.000
_cell.angle_alpha   90.00
_cell.angle_beta   90.00
_cell.angle_gamma   90.00
#
_symmetry.space_group_name_H-M   'P 1'
#
loop_
_entity.id
_entity.type
_entity.pdbx_description
1 polymer ?
#
loop_
_entity_poly.entity_id
_entity_poly.type
_entity_poly.pdbx_seq_one_letter_code
_entity_poly.pdbx_strand_id
1 'polypeptide(L)' 'MQTTEQKLTNTLQYSFLILWKEDKQKWVVDCQLLKIEIEADTYKDALDKLMLKLLRHKFSDDFFDLIELDKKDYLRE' A
#
# COMPACT_ATOMS: atom_id res chain seq x y z
N MET A 1 2.25 26.14 -2.93
CA MET A 1 3.32 25.20 -2.50
C MET A 1 2.64 24.02 -1.83
N GLN A 2 2.92 22.79 -2.28
CA GLN A 2 2.50 21.60 -1.53
C GLN A 2 3.41 21.43 -0.31
N THR A 3 2.83 21.11 0.84
CA THR A 3 3.61 20.79 2.05
C THR A 3 4.34 19.46 1.89
N THR A 4 5.37 19.23 2.71
CA THR A 4 6.10 17.94 2.74
C THR A 4 5.15 16.78 3.00
N GLU A 5 4.15 16.97 3.89
CA GLU A 5 3.09 16.00 4.14
C GLU A 5 2.25 15.73 2.89
N GLN A 6 1.81 16.75 2.16
CA GLN A 6 1.07 16.55 0.91
C GLN A 6 1.89 15.81 -0.15
N LYS A 7 3.20 16.10 -0.27
CA LYS A 7 4.07 15.33 -1.16
C LYS A 7 4.16 13.87 -0.74
N LEU A 8 4.35 13.62 0.57
CA LEU A 8 4.44 12.27 1.10
C LEU A 8 3.14 11.49 0.89
N THR A 9 1.99 12.10 1.18
CA THR A 9 0.67 11.50 0.96
C THR A 9 0.46 11.18 -0.51
N ASN A 10 0.79 12.09 -1.43
CA ASN A 10 0.66 11.85 -2.87
C ASN A 10 1.60 10.73 -3.35
N THR A 11 2.85 10.68 -2.86
CA THR A 11 3.81 9.63 -3.21
C THR A 11 3.40 8.26 -2.66
N LEU A 12 2.84 8.21 -1.45
CA LEU A 12 2.44 6.97 -0.80
C LEU A 12 1.01 6.55 -1.11
N GLN A 13 0.21 7.39 -1.77
CA GLN A 13 -1.19 7.13 -2.10
C GLN A 13 -1.36 5.79 -2.85
N TYR A 14 -0.40 5.45 -3.71
CA TYR A 14 -0.37 4.25 -4.54
C TYR A 14 0.44 3.10 -3.92
N SER A 15 1.04 3.31 -2.75
CA SER A 15 1.91 2.33 -2.08
C SER A 15 1.13 1.52 -1.05
N PHE A 16 1.56 0.27 -0.83
CA PHE A 16 1.20 -0.49 0.36
C PHE A 16 2.22 -0.19 1.45
N LEU A 17 1.78 0.51 2.49
CA LEU A 17 2.61 0.75 3.66
C LEU A 17 2.39 -0.38 4.66
N ILE A 18 3.45 -1.12 4.98
CA ILE A 18 3.42 -2.19 5.98
C ILE A 18 4.28 -1.77 7.17
N LEU A 19 3.65 -1.60 8.34
CA LEU A 19 4.34 -1.09 9.52
C LEU A 19 3.87 -1.78 10.80
N TRP A 20 4.75 -1.90 11.78
CA TRP A 20 4.40 -2.33 13.13
C TRP A 20 3.83 -1.15 13.93
N LYS A 21 2.63 -1.31 14.48
CA LYS A 21 1.97 -0.33 15.35
C LYS A 21 2.12 -0.76 16.80
N GLU A 22 2.97 -0.05 17.55
CA GLU A 22 3.24 -0.34 18.96
C GLU A 22 2.02 -0.20 19.86
N ASP A 23 1.12 0.75 19.57
CA ASP A 23 -0.12 0.98 20.31
C ASP A 23 -1.08 -0.22 20.23
N LYS A 24 -1.10 -0.90 19.08
CA LYS A 24 -1.96 -2.06 18.83
C LYS A 24 -1.25 -3.39 19.02
N GLN A 25 0.09 -3.37 19.11
CA GLN A 25 0.94 -4.57 19.03
C GLN A 25 0.59 -5.43 17.80
N LYS A 26 0.44 -4.78 16.64
CA LYS A 26 0.07 -5.44 15.38
C LYS A 26 0.79 -4.88 14.17
N TRP A 27 0.95 -5.71 13.16
CA TRP A 27 1.29 -5.28 11.81
C TRP A 27 0.07 -4.68 11.13
N VAL A 28 0.26 -3.51 10.53
CA VAL A 28 -0.77 -2.80 9.76
C VAL A 28 -0.31 -2.65 8.32
N VAL A 29 -1.15 -3.07 7.39
CA VAL A 29 -1.03 -2.77 5.96
C VAL A 29 -2.05 -1.70 5.61
N ASP A 30 -1.59 -0.58 5.07
CA ASP A 30 -2.43 0.52 4.60
C ASP A 30 -2.17 0.84 3.12
N CYS A 31 -3.23 1.05 2.36
CA CYS A 31 -3.17 1.61 1.01
C CYS A 31 -4.43 2.47 0.79
N GLN A 32 -4.22 3.78 0.71
CA GLN A 32 -5.31 4.76 0.66
C GLN A 32 -6.10 4.70 -0.65
N LEU A 33 -5.43 4.51 -1.79
CA LEU A 33 -6.09 4.42 -3.10
C LEU A 33 -7.10 3.27 -3.15
N LEU A 34 -6.67 2.09 -2.70
CA LEU A 34 -7.49 0.88 -2.72
C LEU A 34 -8.37 0.73 -1.49
N LYS A 35 -8.34 1.70 -0.56
CA LYS A 35 -9.05 1.67 0.74
C LYS A 35 -8.78 0.35 1.49
N ILE A 36 -7.52 -0.08 1.47
CA ILE A 36 -7.08 -1.30 2.15
C ILE A 36 -6.50 -0.90 3.50
N GLU A 37 -7.13 -1.34 4.58
CA GLU A 37 -6.54 -1.42 5.91
C GLU A 37 -6.62 -2.89 6.38
N ILE A 38 -5.51 -3.44 6.85
CA ILE A 38 -5.39 -4.82 7.34
C ILE A 38 -4.58 -4.80 8.63
N GLU A 39 -5.07 -5.49 9.67
CA GLU A 39 -4.31 -5.76 10.87
C GLU A 39 -3.98 -7.26 10.98
N ALA A 40 -2.78 -7.56 11.45
CA ALA A 40 -2.33 -8.93 11.68
C ALA A 40 -1.34 -9.02 12.85
N ASP A 41 -1.32 -10.16 13.51
CA ASP A 41 -0.45 -10.39 14.67
C ASP A 41 1.00 -10.66 14.24
N THR A 42 1.20 -11.16 13.00
CA THR A 42 2.53 -11.41 12.44
C THR A 42 2.69 -10.74 11.08
N TYR A 43 3.93 -10.42 10.73
CA TYR A 43 4.26 -9.83 9.43
C TYR A 43 3.83 -10.74 8.27
N LYS A 44 4.02 -12.05 8.44
CA LYS A 44 3.60 -13.04 7.44
C LYS A 44 2.08 -13.02 7.24
N ASP A 45 1.31 -13.00 8.32
CA ASP A 45 -0.15 -12.97 8.25
C ASP A 45 -0.66 -11.65 7.61
N ALA A 46 0.03 -10.52 7.86
CA ALA A 46 -0.25 -9.25 7.15
C ALA A 46 -0.08 -9.40 5.64
N LEU A 47 1.01 -10.03 5.18
CA LEU A 47 1.27 -10.28 3.77
C LEU A 47 0.27 -11.27 3.16
N ASP A 48 -0.02 -12.38 3.83
CA ASP A 48 -0.96 -13.39 3.34
C ASP A 48 -2.36 -12.78 3.16
N LYS A 49 -2.81 -11.97 4.13
CA LYS A 49 -4.08 -11.22 4.04
C LYS A 49 -4.06 -10.17 2.94
N LEU A 50 -2.96 -9.45 2.76
CA LEU A 50 -2.80 -8.50 1.65
C LEU A 50 -2.94 -9.20 0.30
N MET A 51 -2.18 -10.27 0.08
CA MET A 51 -2.20 -11.03 -1.17
C MET A 51 -3.59 -11.59 -1.46
N LEU A 52 -4.27 -12.16 -0.46
CA LEU A 52 -5.66 -12.62 -0.61
C LEU A 52 -6.62 -11.48 -0.97
N LYS A 53 -6.44 -10.29 -0.40
CA LYS A 53 -7.28 -9.13 -0.68
C LYS A 53 -7.06 -8.62 -2.11
N LEU A 54 -5.82 -8.59 -2.58
CA LEU A 54 -5.49 -8.23 -3.96
C LEU A 54 -6.06 -9.24 -4.96
N LEU A 55 -5.90 -10.53 -4.70
CA LEU A 55 -6.44 -11.60 -5.57
C LEU A 55 -7.97 -11.56 -5.68
N ARG A 56 -8.66 -11.10 -4.62
CA ARG A 56 -10.12 -10.95 -4.60
C ARG A 56 -10.60 -9.60 -5.10
N HIS A 57 -9.71 -8.62 -5.23
CA HIS A 57 -10.07 -7.30 -5.68
C HIS A 57 -10.29 -7.32 -7.19
N LYS A 58 -11.46 -6.84 -7.64
CA LYS A 58 -11.66 -6.53 -9.04
C LYS A 58 -11.03 -5.18 -9.31
N PHE A 59 -9.77 -5.21 -9.70
CA PHE A 59 -9.11 -4.02 -10.25
C PHE A 59 -9.87 -3.57 -11.50
N SER A 60 -9.99 -2.26 -11.67
CA SER A 60 -10.48 -1.70 -12.93
C SER A 60 -9.49 -2.01 -14.05
N ASP A 61 -9.97 -2.08 -15.29
CA ASP A 61 -9.15 -2.45 -16.44
C ASP A 61 -7.95 -1.52 -16.64
N ASP A 62 -8.06 -0.26 -16.20
CA ASP A 62 -7.04 0.78 -16.25
C ASP A 62 -6.07 0.80 -15.05
N PHE A 63 -6.29 -0.04 -14.04
CA PHE A 63 -5.45 -0.08 -12.83
C PHE A 63 -3.99 -0.44 -13.15
N PHE A 64 -3.78 -1.43 -14.01
CA PHE A 64 -2.44 -1.87 -14.40
C PHE A 64 -1.73 -0.83 -15.26
N ASP A 65 -2.47 -0.11 -16.12
CA ASP A 65 -1.93 0.99 -16.92
C ASP A 65 -1.48 2.16 -16.03
N LEU A 66 -2.26 2.49 -14.99
CA LEU A 66 -1.92 3.52 -14.01
C LEU A 66 -0.68 3.15 -13.18
N ILE A 67 -0.55 1.89 -12.74
CA ILE A 67 0.66 1.43 -12.04
C ILE A 67 1.88 1.47 -12.95
N GLU A 68 1.75 1.06 -14.21
CA GLU A 68 2.87 1.03 -15.16
C GLU A 68 3.39 2.43 -15.47
N LEU A 69 2.50 3.44 -15.51
CA LEU A 69 2.85 4.84 -15.69
C LEU A 69 3.61 5.44 -14.50
N ASP A 70 3.26 5.05 -13.28
CA ASP A 70 3.86 5.56 -12.03
C ASP A 70 4.98 4.67 -11.47
N LYS A 71 5.36 3.59 -12.17
CA LYS A 71 6.41 2.69 -11.69
C LYS A 71 7.75 3.44 -11.63
N LYS A 72 8.30 3.57 -10.42
CA LYS A 72 9.69 4.00 -10.21
C LYS A 72 10.58 2.78 -10.25
N ASP A 73 11.58 2.78 -11.14
CA ASP A 73 12.60 1.71 -11.19
C ASP A 73 13.65 1.95 -10.09
N TYR A 74 13.36 1.48 -8.88
CA TYR A 74 14.21 1.62 -7.70
C TYR A 74 15.56 0.88 -7.79
N LEU A 75 15.78 0.08 -8.85
CA LEU A 75 17.06 -0.60 -9.09
C LEU A 75 18.01 0.20 -9.99
N ARG A 76 17.53 1.29 -10.61
CA ARG A 76 18.33 2.18 -11.47
C ARG A 76 18.61 3.56 -10.86
N GLU A 77 18.06 3.85 -9.69
CA GLU A 77 18.40 5.04 -8.88
C GLU A 77 19.44 4.72 -7.81
#